data_AF-A0A7V9MS55-F1
#
_entry.id   AF-A0A7V9MS55-F1
#
_cell.length_a   1.000
_cell.length_b   1.000
_cell.length_c   1.000
_cell.angle_alpha   90.00
_cell.angle_beta   90.00
_cell.angle_gamma   90.00
#
_symmetry.space_group_name_H-M   'P 1'
#
loop_
_entity.id
_entity.type
_entity.pdbx_description
1 polymer ?
#
loop_
_entity_poly.entity_id
_entity_poly.type
_entity_poly.pdbx_seq_one_letter_code
_entity_poly.pdbx_strand_id
1 'polypeptide(L)'
;MPRPSLWLLLVVLLLGILFLREPSLQKSEDIFLRWLLRNSSPRHAAVPLTVVEIGRDPLLDSGEAPSTTVPVLKSAAASAVSPLEYALFLQSALAFQPTVVAFENVLIWRDRDKDQEQVFIDQAMRVPRLLLAAELTAQPEPDAPGAEVVGFTNVTGKRTDLTEYSGVARQPNEDLRLISMAGFVNLPEEDDDALHVPLLFQYRGEVIPSFSLQAILLWLRITPGEVTITLGKEISLPQNRRIPIRSDGTIIVNPSVLKNAHRLGLNELLLAAQQRDTGSKPTVIDSMRDQIVLARTPTNPLSPPDVFAATIATLQSNRYVRRIHWSFDCILFLAVAAAAPFFRRVPRVDLVLGAIAFTAAYCLIALSLVSNAQMWLPGVLPLGSLWLAVLLSSVTRRSPAGAVAVPPPVV
;
A
#
# COMPACT_ATOMS: atom_id res chain seq x y z
N MET A 1 -27.77 18.64 -44.28
CA MET A 1 -26.74 17.57 -44.10
C MET A 1 -26.41 17.41 -42.62
N PRO A 2 -26.63 16.23 -42.01
CA PRO A 2 -26.44 15.99 -40.59
C PRO A 2 -24.94 15.71 -40.31
N ARG A 3 -24.12 16.77 -40.23
CA ARG A 3 -22.72 16.68 -39.79
C ARG A 3 -22.45 16.84 -38.27
N PRO A 4 -23.41 17.14 -37.36
CA PRO A 4 -23.06 17.39 -35.96
C PRO A 4 -22.83 16.13 -35.11
N SER A 5 -23.12 14.92 -35.62
CA SER A 5 -22.87 13.66 -34.89
C SER A 5 -21.41 13.23 -34.96
N LEU A 6 -20.80 13.31 -36.15
CA LEU A 6 -19.40 12.94 -36.40
C LEU A 6 -18.43 13.88 -35.68
N TRP A 7 -18.72 15.18 -35.65
CA TRP A 7 -17.87 16.15 -34.98
C TRP A 7 -17.85 15.97 -33.46
N LEU A 8 -19.00 15.65 -32.86
CA LEU A 8 -19.08 15.43 -31.40
C LEU A 8 -18.40 14.11 -31.00
N LEU A 9 -18.55 13.06 -31.81
CA LEU A 9 -17.80 11.81 -31.63
C LEU A 9 -16.28 12.07 -31.67
N LEU A 10 -15.82 12.87 -32.64
CA LEU A 10 -14.41 13.21 -32.80
C LEU A 10 -13.89 14.10 -31.66
N VAL A 11 -14.69 15.04 -31.16
CA VAL A 11 -14.34 15.88 -30.00
C VAL A 11 -14.26 15.05 -28.73
N VAL A 12 -15.24 14.17 -28.47
CA VAL A 12 -15.21 13.27 -27.30
C VAL A 12 -14.00 12.34 -27.39
N LEU A 13 -13.71 11.81 -28.59
CA LEU A 13 -12.57 10.93 -28.83
C LEU A 13 -11.23 11.64 -28.60
N LEU A 14 -11.05 12.86 -29.12
CA LEU A 14 -9.84 13.65 -28.93
C LEU A 14 -9.66 14.12 -27.49
N LEU A 15 -10.73 14.56 -26.81
CA LEU A 15 -10.66 14.90 -25.39
C LEU A 15 -10.33 13.68 -24.54
N GLY A 16 -10.93 12.52 -24.84
CA GLY A 16 -10.60 11.28 -24.14
C GLY A 16 -9.13 10.86 -24.32
N ILE A 17 -8.58 10.98 -25.53
CA ILE A 17 -7.15 10.72 -25.77
C ILE A 17 -6.27 11.73 -25.03
N LEU A 18 -6.67 13.00 -24.97
CA LEU A 18 -5.96 14.03 -24.22
C LEU A 18 -5.97 13.73 -22.72
N PHE A 19 -7.12 13.29 -22.20
CA PHE A 19 -7.24 12.77 -20.84
C PHE A 19 -6.29 11.59 -20.64
N LEU A 20 -6.28 10.54 -21.47
CA LEU A 20 -5.36 9.39 -21.31
C LEU A 20 -3.87 9.76 -21.16
N ARG A 21 -3.45 10.93 -21.66
CA ARG A 21 -2.06 11.40 -21.59
C ARG A 21 -1.73 12.19 -20.31
N GLU A 22 -2.72 12.58 -19.52
CA GLU A 22 -2.52 13.51 -18.42
C GLU A 22 -2.19 12.79 -17.10
N PRO A 23 -1.02 13.08 -16.47
CA PRO A 23 -0.59 12.42 -15.24
C PRO A 23 -1.49 12.74 -14.03
N SER A 24 -2.23 13.86 -14.08
CA SER A 24 -3.21 14.25 -13.05
C SER A 24 -4.32 13.22 -12.87
N LEU A 25 -4.65 12.45 -13.91
CA LEU A 25 -5.67 11.41 -13.82
C LEU A 25 -5.24 10.23 -12.95
N GLN A 26 -3.96 9.88 -12.95
CA GLN A 26 -3.46 8.78 -12.11
C GLN A 26 -3.71 9.07 -10.63
N LYS A 27 -3.48 10.33 -10.20
CA LYS A 27 -3.79 10.77 -8.82
C LYS A 27 -5.28 10.64 -8.50
N SER A 28 -6.16 11.02 -9.43
CA SER A 28 -7.60 10.88 -9.24
C SER A 28 -8.09 9.42 -9.27
N GLU A 29 -7.45 8.55 -10.06
CA GLU A 29 -7.68 7.11 -10.03
C GLU A 29 -7.29 6.52 -8.68
N ASP A 30 -6.17 6.96 -8.10
CA ASP A 30 -5.72 6.52 -6.77
C ASP A 30 -6.67 6.96 -5.65
N ILE A 31 -7.25 8.16 -5.75
CA ILE A 31 -8.31 8.62 -4.82
C ILE A 31 -9.53 7.70 -4.90
N PHE A 32 -9.98 7.37 -6.12
CA PHE A 32 -11.11 6.47 -6.32
C PHE A 32 -10.80 5.06 -5.81
N LEU A 33 -9.59 4.56 -6.06
CA LEU A 33 -9.14 3.26 -5.58
C LEU A 33 -9.09 3.22 -4.05
N ARG A 34 -8.58 4.27 -3.39
CA ARG A 34 -8.63 4.39 -1.93
C ARG A 34 -10.04 4.35 -1.40
N TRP A 35 -10.96 5.08 -2.03
CA TRP A 35 -12.36 5.03 -1.67
C TRP A 35 -12.93 3.61 -1.81
N LEU A 36 -12.63 2.90 -2.90
CA LEU A 36 -13.04 1.51 -3.09
C LEU A 36 -12.49 0.59 -2.00
N LEU A 37 -11.19 0.66 -1.71
CA LEU A 37 -10.53 -0.22 -0.73
C LEU A 37 -11.01 0.05 0.70
N ARG A 38 -11.29 1.32 1.04
CA ARG A 38 -11.83 1.72 2.34
C ARG A 38 -13.26 1.23 2.56
N ASN A 39 -14.08 1.22 1.50
CA ASN A 39 -15.50 0.84 1.58
C ASN A 39 -15.75 -0.63 1.23
N SER A 40 -14.77 -1.32 0.65
CA SER A 40 -14.82 -2.76 0.51
C SER A 40 -14.56 -3.42 1.86
N SER A 41 -15.46 -4.30 2.29
CA SER A 41 -15.24 -5.23 3.40
C SER A 41 -14.87 -6.57 2.80
N PRO A 42 -13.59 -6.83 2.57
CA PRO A 42 -13.22 -8.09 1.98
C PRO A 42 -13.41 -9.22 2.99
N ARG A 43 -14.10 -10.29 2.56
CA ARG A 43 -14.21 -11.53 3.35
C ARG A 43 -12.85 -12.21 3.33
N HIS A 44 -12.14 -12.16 4.45
CA HIS A 44 -10.77 -12.61 4.55
C HIS A 44 -10.61 -13.71 5.59
N ALA A 45 -9.79 -14.71 5.26
CA ALA A 45 -9.26 -15.65 6.23
C ALA A 45 -8.20 -14.94 7.08
N ALA A 46 -7.98 -15.42 8.32
CA ALA A 46 -6.93 -14.92 9.18
C ALA A 46 -5.57 -14.99 8.47
N VAL A 47 -4.79 -13.91 8.57
CA VAL A 47 -3.45 -13.83 7.98
C VAL A 47 -2.43 -14.35 9.00
N PRO A 48 -1.41 -15.14 8.59
CA PRO A 48 -0.34 -15.62 9.47
C PRO A 48 0.68 -14.52 9.80
N LEU A 49 0.17 -13.38 10.26
CA LEU A 49 0.90 -12.20 10.71
C LEU A 49 0.39 -11.83 12.10
N THR A 50 1.33 -11.69 13.04
CA THR A 50 1.07 -11.09 14.35
C THR A 50 1.85 -9.79 14.45
N VAL A 51 1.15 -8.69 14.69
CA VAL A 51 1.73 -7.38 14.93
C VAL A 51 1.73 -7.12 16.43
N VAL A 52 2.91 -6.81 16.97
CA VAL A 52 3.10 -6.53 18.39
C VAL A 52 3.59 -5.11 18.59
N GLU A 53 2.81 -4.34 19.34
CA GLU A 53 3.10 -2.94 19.67
C GLU A 53 3.92 -2.88 20.96
N ILE A 54 5.12 -2.32 20.83
CA ILE A 54 6.15 -2.18 21.87
C ILE A 54 6.31 -0.69 22.19
N GLY A 55 6.00 -0.32 23.42
CA GLY A 55 6.02 1.05 23.90
C GLY A 55 4.68 1.49 24.49
N ARG A 56 4.58 2.75 24.90
CA ARG A 56 3.36 3.30 25.51
C ARG A 56 2.36 3.71 24.45
N ASP A 57 1.09 3.35 24.67
CA ASP A 57 -0.02 3.83 23.84
C ASP A 57 -0.20 5.35 24.01
N PRO A 58 -0.03 6.15 22.96
CA PRO A 58 -0.23 7.61 23.03
C PRO A 58 -1.69 8.00 23.33
N LEU A 59 -2.64 7.07 23.23
CA LEU A 59 -4.05 7.30 23.57
C LEU A 59 -4.29 7.46 25.08
N LEU A 60 -3.36 7.03 25.93
CA LEU A 60 -3.49 7.18 27.39
C LEU A 60 -3.03 8.55 27.90
N ASP A 61 -2.36 9.37 27.08
CA ASP A 61 -1.84 10.69 27.47
C ASP A 61 -2.69 11.88 26.96
N SER A 62 -3.79 11.63 26.23
CA SER A 62 -4.71 12.69 25.76
C SER A 62 -5.67 13.19 26.86
N GLY A 63 -5.17 13.31 28.10
CA GLY A 63 -5.90 13.80 29.26
C GLY A 63 -5.62 15.28 29.61
N GLU A 64 -4.66 15.94 28.96
CA GLU A 64 -4.35 17.35 29.23
C GLU A 64 -4.54 18.23 27.98
N ALA A 65 -5.35 19.27 28.16
CA ALA A 65 -5.76 20.23 27.13
C ALA A 65 -4.56 21.00 26.54
N PRO A 66 -4.64 21.44 25.27
CA PRO A 66 -3.50 22.05 24.58
C PRO A 66 -3.32 23.51 25.00
N SER A 67 -2.23 23.83 25.68
CA SER A 67 -1.74 25.21 25.79
C SER A 67 -0.63 25.48 24.77
N THR A 68 -1.02 26.23 23.73
CA THR A 68 -0.25 27.25 23.00
C THR A 68 1.28 27.12 22.83
N THR A 69 1.66 26.90 21.56
CA THR A 69 2.80 27.51 20.82
C THR A 69 4.23 27.41 21.38
N VAL A 70 4.93 26.33 21.01
CA VAL A 70 6.41 26.26 20.82
C VAL A 70 6.67 25.19 19.73
N PRO A 71 7.63 25.37 18.78
CA PRO A 71 7.76 24.55 17.58
C PRO A 71 8.05 23.07 17.88
N VAL A 72 7.33 22.22 17.14
CA VAL A 72 7.42 20.76 17.07
C VAL A 72 8.78 20.36 16.47
N LEU A 73 9.81 20.24 17.30
CA LEU A 73 11.10 19.66 16.88
C LEU A 73 11.92 19.01 18.01
N LYS A 74 11.33 18.78 19.20
CA LYS A 74 12.05 18.17 20.34
C LYS A 74 11.31 17.04 21.08
N SER A 75 10.18 16.55 20.57
CA SER A 75 9.41 15.47 21.22
C SER A 75 9.67 14.06 20.66
N ALA A 76 10.43 13.90 19.57
CA ALA A 76 10.79 12.58 19.04
C ALA A 76 11.79 11.79 19.93
N ALA A 77 12.43 12.45 20.90
CA ALA A 77 13.43 11.83 21.78
C ALA A 77 12.87 11.28 23.11
N ALA A 78 11.57 11.44 23.40
CA ALA A 78 10.95 11.11 24.70
C ALA A 78 10.25 9.73 24.75
N SER A 79 10.29 8.95 23.65
CA SER A 79 9.65 7.63 23.53
C SER A 79 10.61 6.55 23.01
N ALA A 80 11.91 6.64 23.35
CA ALA A 80 12.86 5.59 23.00
C ALA A 80 12.58 4.36 23.87
N VAL A 81 11.96 3.33 23.27
CA VAL A 81 11.75 2.01 23.89
C VAL A 81 13.10 1.43 24.32
N SER A 82 13.18 0.97 25.57
CA SER A 82 14.41 0.44 26.14
C SER A 82 14.83 -0.89 25.47
N PRO A 83 16.15 -1.20 25.35
CA PRO A 83 16.59 -2.51 24.85
C PRO A 83 15.99 -3.67 25.64
N LEU A 84 15.74 -3.47 26.94
CA LEU A 84 15.13 -4.45 27.81
C LEU A 84 13.68 -4.79 27.41
N GLU A 85 12.87 -3.80 27.00
CA GLU A 85 11.51 -4.04 26.49
C GLU A 85 11.52 -4.89 25.22
N TYR A 86 12.48 -4.62 24.31
CA TYR A 86 12.69 -5.45 23.14
C TYR A 86 13.15 -6.87 23.50
N ALA A 87 13.97 -7.03 24.54
CA ALA A 87 14.40 -8.34 25.02
C ALA A 87 13.23 -9.14 25.63
N LEU A 88 12.37 -8.49 26.41
CA LEU A 88 11.14 -9.08 26.97
C LEU A 88 10.15 -9.48 25.87
N PHE A 89 10.03 -8.65 24.83
CA PHE A 89 9.29 -9.00 23.63
C PHE A 89 9.83 -10.28 22.98
N LEU A 90 11.14 -10.37 22.75
CA LEU A 90 11.74 -11.57 22.15
C LEU A 90 11.50 -12.80 23.02
N GLN A 91 11.73 -12.70 24.33
CA GLN A 91 11.54 -13.80 25.26
C GLN A 91 10.09 -14.33 25.21
N SER A 92 9.11 -13.44 25.21
CA SER A 92 7.69 -13.79 25.18
C SER A 92 7.25 -14.32 23.82
N ALA A 93 7.68 -13.70 22.71
CA ALA A 93 7.40 -14.18 21.37
C ALA A 93 7.97 -15.59 21.14
N LEU A 94 9.19 -15.86 21.59
CA LEU A 94 9.86 -17.16 21.44
C LEU A 94 9.12 -18.31 22.13
N ALA A 95 8.34 -18.05 23.18
CA ALA A 95 7.48 -19.06 23.82
C ALA A 95 6.44 -19.65 22.85
N PHE A 96 6.08 -18.90 21.80
CA PHE A 96 5.12 -19.30 20.78
C PHE A 96 5.76 -19.81 19.48
N GLN A 97 7.09 -19.88 19.42
CA GLN A 97 7.90 -20.44 18.33
C GLN A 97 7.61 -19.82 16.95
N PRO A 98 7.84 -18.51 16.77
CA PRO A 98 7.64 -17.82 15.49
C PRO A 98 8.67 -18.28 14.45
N THR A 99 8.30 -18.21 13.17
CA THR A 99 9.21 -18.55 12.07
C THR A 99 10.15 -17.39 11.75
N VAL A 100 9.64 -16.16 11.81
CA VAL A 100 10.41 -14.92 11.59
C VAL A 100 9.98 -13.89 12.63
N VAL A 101 10.95 -13.21 13.23
CA VAL A 101 10.71 -12.00 14.02
C VAL A 101 11.32 -10.82 13.28
N ALA A 102 10.51 -9.80 13.05
CA ALA A 102 10.90 -8.61 12.30
C ALA A 102 10.69 -7.35 13.15
N PHE A 103 11.68 -6.45 13.17
CA PHE A 103 11.59 -5.16 13.83
C PHE A 103 11.48 -4.05 12.79
N GLU A 104 10.37 -3.32 12.80
CA GLU A 104 10.10 -2.22 11.87
C GLU A 104 10.95 -0.97 12.17
N ASN A 105 11.31 -0.76 13.44
CA ASN A 105 12.16 0.36 13.83
C ASN A 105 13.64 0.01 13.64
N VAL A 106 14.43 0.99 13.19
CA VAL A 106 15.89 0.88 13.18
C VAL A 106 16.38 0.92 14.63
N LEU A 107 16.86 -0.23 15.13
CA LEU A 107 17.32 -0.39 16.51
C LEU A 107 18.71 0.22 16.69
N ILE A 108 18.75 1.45 17.20
CA ILE A 108 19.98 2.16 17.56
C ILE A 108 19.83 2.65 19.00
N TRP A 109 20.66 2.11 19.88
CA TRP A 109 20.67 2.49 21.30
C TRP A 109 21.92 3.29 21.65
N ARG A 110 21.85 4.00 22.78
CA ARG A 110 22.97 4.82 23.27
C ARG A 110 23.98 3.92 23.98
N ASP A 111 25.25 4.30 23.98
CA ASP A 111 26.32 3.53 24.64
C ASP A 111 26.06 3.20 26.12
N ARG A 112 25.30 4.05 26.82
CA ARG A 112 24.92 3.84 28.22
C ARG A 112 23.97 2.65 28.45
N ASP A 113 23.29 2.20 27.40
CA ASP A 113 22.29 1.13 27.46
C ASP A 113 22.88 -0.22 27.00
N LYS A 114 24.21 -0.30 26.80
CA LYS A 114 24.93 -1.49 26.31
C LYS A 114 24.71 -2.75 27.13
N ASP A 115 24.65 -2.63 28.45
CA ASP A 115 24.40 -3.79 29.33
C ASP A 115 23.00 -4.40 29.07
N GLN A 116 22.00 -3.56 28.74
CA GLN A 116 20.66 -4.02 28.38
C GLN A 116 20.60 -4.53 26.94
N GLU A 117 21.37 -3.91 26.03
CA GLU A 117 21.54 -4.37 24.65
C GLU A 117 22.12 -5.79 24.62
N GLN A 118 23.07 -6.13 25.50
CA GLN A 118 23.60 -7.50 25.59
C GLN A 118 22.50 -8.52 25.91
N VAL A 119 21.59 -8.21 26.84
CA VAL A 119 20.44 -9.08 27.16
C VAL A 119 19.54 -9.26 25.94
N PHE A 120 19.33 -8.21 25.15
CA PHE A 120 18.60 -8.30 23.90
C PHE A 120 19.33 -9.19 22.88
N ILE A 121 20.64 -9.00 22.68
CA ILE A 121 21.48 -9.79 21.78
C ILE A 121 21.40 -11.28 22.13
N ASP A 122 21.48 -11.61 23.43
CA ASP A 122 21.40 -12.99 23.91
C ASP A 122 20.05 -13.65 23.56
N GLN A 123 18.93 -12.90 23.65
CA GLN A 123 17.63 -13.39 23.20
C GLN A 123 17.51 -13.43 21.67
N ALA A 124 18.08 -12.44 20.98
CA ALA A 124 18.08 -12.33 19.52
C ALA A 124 18.79 -13.51 18.85
N MET A 125 19.90 -14.00 19.44
CA MET A 125 20.59 -15.21 18.98
C MET A 125 19.74 -16.48 19.02
N ARG A 126 18.67 -16.50 19.84
CA ARG A 126 17.74 -17.65 19.94
C ARG A 126 16.62 -17.58 18.90
N VAL A 127 16.48 -16.47 18.18
CA VAL A 127 15.46 -16.27 17.16
C VAL A 127 15.84 -17.05 15.90
N PRO A 128 14.93 -17.89 15.35
CA PRO A 128 15.25 -18.68 14.16
C PRO A 128 15.67 -17.85 12.95
N ARG A 129 14.98 -16.74 12.71
CA ARG A 129 15.24 -15.76 11.65
C ARG A 129 14.88 -14.36 12.15
N LEU A 130 15.89 -13.50 12.24
CA LEU A 130 15.74 -12.12 12.71
C LEU A 130 15.89 -11.15 11.53
N LEU A 131 14.90 -10.29 11.35
CA LEU A 131 14.91 -9.19 10.38
C LEU A 131 14.92 -7.86 11.12
N LEU A 132 15.91 -7.01 10.84
CA LEU A 132 16.01 -5.67 11.42
C LEU A 132 15.87 -4.60 10.34
N ALA A 133 15.14 -3.55 10.65
CA ALA A 133 15.01 -2.41 9.76
C ALA A 133 16.34 -1.67 9.59
N ALA A 134 16.58 -1.23 8.36
CA ALA A 134 17.64 -0.32 7.97
C ALA A 134 17.07 0.71 6.99
N GLU A 135 17.76 1.83 6.83
CA GLU A 135 17.35 2.92 5.96
C GLU A 135 18.45 3.30 5.00
N LEU A 136 18.08 3.42 3.73
CA LEU A 136 18.93 3.87 2.64
C LEU A 136 18.89 5.40 2.51
N THR A 137 19.93 5.95 1.89
CA THR A 137 20.01 7.37 1.54
C THR A 137 20.59 7.55 0.14
N ALA A 138 20.11 8.58 -0.55
CA ALA A 138 20.67 9.03 -1.83
C ALA A 138 21.92 9.91 -1.65
N GLN A 139 22.17 10.40 -0.43
CA GLN A 139 23.32 11.22 -0.05
C GLN A 139 24.18 10.43 0.95
N PRO A 140 25.08 9.56 0.48
CA PRO A 140 25.94 8.77 1.33
C PRO A 140 27.01 9.68 1.93
N GLU A 141 27.34 9.46 3.20
CA GLU A 141 28.55 10.02 3.77
C GLU A 141 29.76 9.33 3.11
N PRO A 142 30.73 10.07 2.54
CA PRO A 142 31.78 9.51 1.69
C PRO A 142 32.70 8.51 2.41
N ASP A 143 32.78 8.57 3.74
CA ASP A 143 33.65 7.72 4.56
C ASP A 143 32.91 6.54 5.23
N ALA A 144 31.59 6.40 5.02
CA ALA A 144 30.81 5.32 5.62
C ALA A 144 31.07 3.98 4.88
N PRO A 145 31.47 2.90 5.58
CA PRO A 145 31.63 1.60 4.96
C PRO A 145 30.29 1.14 4.40
N GLY A 146 30.27 0.79 3.10
CA GLY A 146 29.07 0.28 2.46
C GLY A 146 28.65 -1.04 3.09
N ALA A 147 27.39 -1.15 3.50
CA ALA A 147 26.84 -2.45 3.88
C ALA A 147 26.87 -3.36 2.64
N GLU A 148 27.39 -4.58 2.81
CA GLU A 148 27.28 -5.61 1.79
C GLU A 148 25.82 -6.09 1.77
N VAL A 149 25.03 -5.53 0.86
CA VAL A 149 23.63 -5.88 0.69
C VAL A 149 23.53 -6.87 -0.46
N VAL A 150 22.92 -8.02 -0.20
CA VAL A 150 22.75 -9.06 -1.22
C VAL A 150 21.62 -8.66 -2.16
N GLY A 151 21.96 -8.27 -3.39
CA GLY A 151 21.00 -8.03 -4.46
C GLY A 151 20.41 -9.29 -5.09
N PHE A 152 19.34 -9.10 -5.85
CA PHE A 152 18.78 -10.12 -6.73
C PHE A 152 19.65 -10.30 -7.97
N THR A 153 19.96 -11.54 -8.31
CA THR A 153 20.80 -11.87 -9.48
C THR A 153 19.99 -11.93 -10.78
N ASN A 154 18.72 -12.36 -10.72
CA ASN A 154 17.89 -12.60 -11.90
C ASN A 154 16.87 -11.48 -12.12
N VAL A 155 17.34 -10.31 -12.58
CA VAL A 155 16.49 -9.13 -12.82
C VAL A 155 16.45 -8.79 -14.31
N THR A 156 15.24 -8.71 -14.86
CA THR A 156 14.94 -8.36 -16.26
C THR A 156 14.05 -7.11 -16.32
N GLY A 157 14.30 -6.24 -17.30
CA GLY A 157 13.54 -4.99 -17.51
C GLY A 157 14.37 -3.72 -17.29
N LYS A 158 13.72 -2.56 -17.42
CA LYS A 158 14.37 -1.24 -17.23
C LYS A 158 14.51 -0.95 -15.75
N ARG A 159 15.75 -0.78 -15.26
CA ARG A 159 16.04 -0.44 -13.86
C ARG A 159 15.90 1.06 -13.56
N THR A 160 15.91 1.90 -14.59
CA THR A 160 15.86 3.37 -14.50
C THR A 160 14.65 3.93 -13.76
N ASP A 161 13.58 3.13 -13.66
CA ASP A 161 12.33 3.56 -13.08
C ASP A 161 12.28 3.25 -11.57
N LEU A 162 13.22 2.46 -11.04
CA LEU A 162 13.33 2.15 -9.61
C LEU A 162 13.89 3.32 -8.82
N THR A 163 13.44 3.47 -7.57
CA THR A 163 14.05 4.42 -6.63
C THR A 163 15.48 4.03 -6.33
N GLU A 164 16.42 4.91 -6.65
CA GLU A 164 17.86 4.68 -6.49
C GLU A 164 18.41 5.28 -5.19
N TYR A 165 19.21 4.47 -4.50
CA TYR A 165 19.96 4.85 -3.31
C TYR A 165 21.43 4.47 -3.48
N SER A 166 22.30 5.22 -2.81
CA SER A 166 23.76 5.11 -2.94
C SER A 166 24.45 4.84 -1.60
N GLY A 167 23.76 5.08 -0.48
CA GLY A 167 24.23 4.84 0.89
C GLY A 167 23.20 4.22 1.82
N VAL A 168 23.67 3.88 3.02
CA VAL A 168 22.83 3.49 4.16
C VAL A 168 22.89 4.64 5.15
N ALA A 169 21.74 5.23 5.48
CA ALA A 169 21.64 6.32 6.46
C ALA A 169 21.62 5.80 7.89
N ARG A 170 20.78 4.80 8.16
CA ARG A 170 20.63 4.23 9.51
C ARG A 170 20.59 2.72 9.42
N GLN A 171 21.31 2.05 10.31
CA GLN A 171 21.31 0.60 10.43
C GLN A 171 21.57 0.22 11.89
N PRO A 172 21.21 -1.01 12.29
CA PRO A 172 21.54 -1.52 13.62
C PRO A 172 23.05 -1.59 13.86
N ASN A 173 23.43 -1.70 15.12
CA ASN A 173 24.82 -1.90 15.55
C ASN A 173 25.44 -3.16 14.92
N GLU A 174 26.78 -3.20 14.83
CA GLU A 174 27.52 -4.27 14.16
C GLU A 174 27.19 -5.66 14.70
N ASP A 175 27.13 -5.82 16.02
CA ASP A 175 26.80 -7.11 16.67
C ASP A 175 25.42 -7.64 16.24
N LEU A 176 24.44 -6.74 16.10
CA LEU A 176 23.11 -7.09 15.61
C LEU A 176 23.11 -7.44 14.13
N ARG A 177 23.92 -6.78 13.32
CA ARG A 177 24.05 -7.05 11.89
C ARG A 177 24.66 -8.43 11.61
N LEU A 178 25.48 -8.95 12.51
CA LEU A 178 26.07 -10.29 12.39
C LEU A 178 25.04 -11.40 12.62
N ILE A 179 24.01 -11.15 13.45
CA ILE A 179 23.00 -12.15 13.83
C ILE A 179 21.64 -11.95 13.14
N SER A 180 21.52 -10.92 12.29
CA SER A 180 20.26 -10.56 11.64
C SER A 180 20.43 -10.26 10.16
N MET A 181 19.32 -10.25 9.45
CA MET A 181 19.25 -9.74 8.09
C MET A 181 18.71 -8.32 8.10
N ALA A 182 19.25 -7.45 7.25
CA ALA A 182 18.74 -6.10 7.07
C ALA A 182 17.54 -6.09 6.12
N GLY A 183 16.50 -5.32 6.47
CA GLY A 183 15.36 -5.02 5.61
C GLY A 183 15.16 -3.52 5.49
N PHE A 184 15.03 -3.01 4.27
CA PHE A 184 15.00 -1.55 4.04
C PHE A 184 13.59 -0.96 4.15
N VAL A 185 13.40 -0.01 5.07
CA VAL A 185 12.09 0.61 5.38
C VAL A 185 11.88 1.95 4.68
N ASN A 186 12.61 2.21 3.59
CA ASN A 186 12.45 3.44 2.83
C ASN A 186 11.08 3.52 2.18
N LEU A 187 10.43 4.68 2.33
CA LEU A 187 9.23 5.05 1.58
C LEU A 187 9.60 6.30 0.76
N PRO A 188 9.41 6.30 -0.58
CA PRO A 188 9.66 7.49 -1.40
C PRO A 188 8.78 8.66 -0.93
N GLU A 189 9.33 9.88 -0.86
CA GLU A 189 8.60 11.08 -0.44
C GLU A 189 7.41 11.42 -1.35
N GLU A 190 7.42 10.96 -2.60
CA GLU A 190 6.31 11.12 -3.55
C GLU A 190 5.14 10.14 -3.31
N ASP A 191 5.39 9.07 -2.55
CA ASP A 191 4.46 7.97 -2.24
C ASP A 191 4.13 7.89 -0.74
N ASP A 192 3.94 9.04 -0.09
CA ASP A 192 3.33 9.14 1.27
C ASP A 192 1.91 8.51 1.35
N ASP A 193 1.43 8.04 0.20
CA ASP A 193 0.22 7.30 0.03
C ASP A 193 0.45 5.82 0.33
N ALA A 194 -0.02 5.38 1.52
CA ALA A 194 -0.11 4.00 2.01
C ALA A 194 -0.73 2.95 1.03
N LEU A 195 -1.08 3.35 -0.19
CA LEU A 195 -1.56 2.55 -1.28
C LEU A 195 -0.43 1.93 -2.12
N HIS A 196 0.64 2.68 -2.45
CA HIS A 196 1.76 2.18 -3.26
C HIS A 196 2.96 1.96 -2.37
N VAL A 197 3.41 0.71 -2.26
CA VAL A 197 4.50 0.35 -1.35
C VAL A 197 5.66 -0.23 -2.17
N PRO A 198 6.88 0.27 -2.01
CA PRO A 198 8.03 -0.28 -2.72
C PRO A 198 8.35 -1.69 -2.23
N LEU A 199 8.52 -2.61 -3.18
CA LEU A 199 9.06 -3.95 -2.92
C LEU A 199 10.53 -4.08 -3.30
N LEU A 200 11.00 -3.21 -4.19
CA LEU A 200 12.34 -3.25 -4.77
C LEU A 200 12.95 -1.86 -4.74
N PHE A 201 14.24 -1.80 -4.44
CA PHE A 201 15.05 -0.59 -4.56
C PHE A 201 16.26 -0.87 -5.45
N GLN A 202 16.82 0.19 -6.02
CA GLN A 202 18.13 0.13 -6.65
C GLN A 202 19.19 0.63 -5.65
N TYR A 203 20.16 -0.20 -5.32
CA TYR A 203 21.30 0.16 -4.47
C TYR A 203 22.60 -0.16 -5.20
N ARG A 204 23.39 0.88 -5.50
CA ARG A 204 24.68 0.74 -6.19
C ARG A 204 24.61 -0.09 -7.49
N GLY A 205 23.52 0.06 -8.24
CA GLY A 205 23.28 -0.66 -9.50
C GLY A 205 22.71 -2.08 -9.35
N GLU A 206 22.62 -2.61 -8.13
CA GLU A 206 21.94 -3.86 -7.82
C GLU A 206 20.49 -3.61 -7.41
N VAL A 207 19.61 -4.58 -7.66
CA VAL A 207 18.21 -4.51 -7.20
C VAL A 207 18.11 -5.27 -5.91
N ILE A 208 17.66 -4.61 -4.85
CA ILE A 208 17.58 -5.15 -3.50
C ILE A 208 16.12 -5.20 -3.01
N PRO A 209 15.78 -6.11 -2.10
CA PRO A 209 14.43 -6.21 -1.54
C PRO A 209 14.15 -5.10 -0.51
N SER A 210 12.90 -4.63 -0.47
CA SER A 210 12.41 -3.84 0.66
C SER A 210 12.18 -4.70 1.90
N PHE A 211 11.96 -4.07 3.05
CA PHE A 211 11.69 -4.74 4.33
C PHE A 211 10.56 -5.76 4.23
N SER A 212 9.43 -5.39 3.62
CA SER A 212 8.28 -6.28 3.47
C SER A 212 8.57 -7.48 2.57
N LEU A 213 9.30 -7.28 1.47
CA LEU A 213 9.69 -8.39 0.59
C LEU A 213 10.69 -9.31 1.29
N GLN A 214 11.67 -8.74 1.99
CA GLN A 214 12.67 -9.50 2.73
C GLN A 214 12.05 -10.37 3.84
N ALA A 215 11.05 -9.85 4.56
CA ALA A 215 10.29 -10.61 5.56
C ALA A 215 9.63 -11.86 4.95
N ILE A 216 9.06 -11.72 3.74
CA ILE A 216 8.40 -12.81 3.03
C ILE A 216 9.40 -13.84 2.51
N LEU A 217 10.55 -13.40 1.97
CA LEU A 217 11.62 -14.29 1.54
C LEU A 217 12.16 -15.12 2.71
N LEU A 218 12.39 -14.48 3.87
CA LEU A 218 12.81 -15.17 5.09
C LEU A 218 11.77 -16.18 5.58
N TRP A 219 10.49 -15.80 5.56
CA TRP A 219 9.39 -16.67 5.99
C TRP A 219 9.23 -17.89 5.09
N LEU A 220 9.34 -17.70 3.77
CA LEU A 220 9.30 -18.77 2.78
C LEU A 220 10.62 -19.54 2.64
N ARG A 221 11.69 -19.07 3.30
CA ARG A 221 13.06 -19.61 3.23
C ARG A 221 13.63 -19.63 1.81
N ILE A 222 13.33 -18.57 1.04
CA ILE A 222 13.77 -18.40 -0.34
C ILE A 222 15.00 -17.48 -0.36
N THR A 223 16.02 -17.86 -1.12
CA THR A 223 17.21 -17.01 -1.33
C THR A 223 17.01 -16.04 -2.50
N PRO A 224 17.65 -14.84 -2.51
CA PRO A 224 17.53 -13.91 -3.63
C PRO A 224 17.89 -14.51 -5.00
N GLY A 225 18.75 -15.52 -5.05
CA GLY A 225 19.13 -16.20 -6.30
C GLY A 225 18.02 -17.04 -6.93
N GLU A 226 17.03 -17.47 -6.16
CA GLU A 226 15.87 -18.26 -6.64
C GLU A 226 14.74 -17.37 -7.18
N VAL A 227 14.81 -16.07 -6.93
CA VAL A 227 13.77 -15.12 -7.30
C VAL A 227 14.04 -14.58 -8.69
N THR A 228 13.04 -14.64 -9.56
CA THR A 228 13.12 -14.05 -10.90
C THR A 228 12.26 -12.80 -10.95
N ILE A 229 12.85 -11.66 -11.31
CA ILE A 229 12.18 -10.37 -11.34
C ILE A 229 12.03 -9.91 -12.79
N THR A 230 10.79 -9.59 -13.18
CA THR A 230 10.49 -8.87 -14.41
C THR A 230 9.85 -7.54 -14.05
N LEU A 231 10.66 -6.47 -14.09
CA LEU A 231 10.24 -5.11 -13.73
C LEU A 231 9.05 -4.67 -14.59
N GLY A 232 8.03 -4.07 -13.96
CA GLY A 232 6.79 -3.68 -14.63
C GLY A 232 5.78 -4.80 -14.84
N LYS A 233 6.07 -6.02 -14.38
CA LYS A 233 5.18 -7.17 -14.55
C LYS A 233 4.99 -7.95 -13.25
N GLU A 234 5.99 -8.72 -12.84
CA GLU A 234 5.89 -9.61 -11.69
C GLU A 234 7.25 -10.02 -11.10
N ILE A 235 7.25 -10.28 -9.79
CA ILE A 235 8.28 -11.05 -9.08
C ILE A 235 7.78 -12.49 -9.01
N SER A 236 8.52 -13.39 -9.65
CA SER A 236 8.27 -14.83 -9.62
C SER A 236 9.09 -15.47 -8.52
N LEU A 237 8.39 -16.05 -7.56
CA LEU A 237 8.95 -16.85 -6.49
C LEU A 237 8.84 -18.34 -6.84
N PRO A 238 9.67 -19.21 -6.22
CA PRO A 238 9.43 -20.65 -6.19
C PRO A 238 7.99 -21.01 -5.81
N GLN A 239 7.54 -22.20 -6.19
CA GLN A 239 6.18 -22.71 -5.93
C GLN A 239 5.06 -21.98 -6.71
N ASN A 240 5.38 -21.40 -7.87
CA ASN A 240 4.43 -20.72 -8.78
C ASN A 240 3.70 -19.52 -8.14
N ARG A 241 4.31 -18.88 -7.14
CA ARG A 241 3.80 -17.67 -6.51
C ARG A 241 4.30 -16.45 -7.28
N ARG A 242 3.38 -15.55 -7.63
CA ARG A 242 3.67 -14.39 -8.49
C ARG A 242 3.13 -13.11 -7.86
N ILE A 243 4.04 -12.20 -7.53
CA ILE A 243 3.72 -10.90 -6.95
C ILE A 243 3.70 -9.89 -8.10
N PRO A 244 2.57 -9.25 -8.44
CA PRO A 244 2.55 -8.22 -9.45
C PRO A 244 3.31 -6.99 -8.95
N ILE A 245 4.16 -6.42 -9.81
CA ILE A 245 4.90 -5.19 -9.52
C ILE A 245 4.76 -4.21 -10.68
N ARG A 246 4.79 -2.92 -10.35
CA ARG A 246 4.86 -1.83 -11.31
C ARG A 246 6.30 -1.61 -11.80
N SER A 247 6.48 -0.70 -12.76
CA SER A 247 7.80 -0.43 -13.37
C SER A 247 8.78 0.21 -12.38
N ASP A 248 8.25 0.98 -11.44
CA ASP A 248 8.90 1.60 -10.28
C ASP A 248 9.23 0.61 -9.15
N GLY A 249 8.84 -0.67 -9.29
CA GLY A 249 9.06 -1.68 -8.24
C GLY A 249 8.07 -1.62 -7.09
N THR A 250 6.98 -0.86 -7.21
CA THR A 250 5.93 -0.76 -6.19
C THR A 250 4.82 -1.79 -6.39
N ILE A 251 4.08 -2.04 -5.30
CA ILE A 251 2.86 -2.84 -5.28
C ILE A 251 1.70 -2.04 -4.70
N ILE A 252 0.49 -2.30 -5.21
CA ILE A 252 -0.74 -1.75 -4.64
C ILE A 252 -1.17 -2.60 -3.44
N VAL A 253 -1.26 -1.98 -2.27
CA VAL A 253 -1.58 -2.62 -1.00
C VAL A 253 -2.97 -2.21 -0.54
N ASN A 254 -3.73 -3.18 -0.02
CA ASN A 254 -5.01 -2.90 0.62
C ASN A 254 -4.81 -2.83 2.15
N PRO A 255 -4.90 -1.64 2.77
CA PRO A 255 -4.72 -1.51 4.22
C PRO A 255 -5.77 -2.26 5.03
N SER A 256 -6.96 -2.52 4.46
CA SER A 256 -8.02 -3.28 5.13
C SER A 256 -7.66 -4.75 5.38
N VAL A 257 -6.65 -5.31 4.71
CA VAL A 257 -6.18 -6.69 4.93
C VAL A 257 -5.66 -6.85 6.35
N LEU A 258 -5.04 -5.81 6.90
CA LEU A 258 -4.43 -5.81 8.22
C LEU A 258 -5.45 -5.98 9.36
N LYS A 259 -6.74 -5.74 9.12
CA LYS A 259 -7.81 -6.03 10.08
C LYS A 259 -7.95 -7.52 10.40
N ASN A 260 -7.36 -8.40 9.59
CA ASN A 260 -7.38 -9.85 9.77
C ASN A 260 -6.06 -10.41 10.29
N ALA A 261 -5.09 -9.55 10.60
CA ALA A 261 -3.88 -9.93 11.34
C ALA A 261 -4.15 -9.84 12.84
N HIS A 262 -3.40 -10.62 13.62
CA HIS A 262 -3.48 -10.52 15.09
C HIS A 262 -2.72 -9.27 15.51
N ARG A 263 -3.33 -8.42 16.34
CA ARG A 263 -2.69 -7.22 16.91
C ARG A 263 -2.69 -7.33 18.40
N LEU A 264 -1.55 -7.06 19.01
CA LEU A 264 -1.33 -7.26 20.43
C LEU A 264 -0.42 -6.19 20.99
N GLY A 265 -0.69 -5.76 22.21
CA GLY A 265 0.30 -5.02 22.99
C GLY A 265 1.38 -5.94 23.55
N LEU A 266 2.55 -5.39 23.87
CA LEU A 266 3.61 -6.12 24.60
C LEU A 266 3.06 -6.75 25.90
N ASN A 267 2.22 -6.03 26.64
CA ASN A 267 1.64 -6.52 27.90
C ASN A 267 0.76 -7.76 27.70
N GLU A 268 -0.02 -7.79 26.62
CA GLU A 268 -0.88 -8.94 26.28
C GLU A 268 -0.04 -10.15 25.87
N LEU A 269 1.05 -9.93 25.14
CA LEU A 269 1.99 -10.98 24.77
C LEU A 269 2.72 -11.56 26.00
N LEU A 270 3.17 -10.70 26.92
CA LEU A 270 3.80 -11.12 28.17
C LEU A 270 2.83 -11.93 29.04
N LEU A 271 1.58 -11.45 29.17
CA LEU A 271 0.53 -12.18 29.88
C LEU A 271 0.24 -13.54 29.24
N ALA A 272 0.15 -13.60 27.90
CA ALA A 272 -0.08 -14.84 27.17
C ALA A 272 1.09 -15.82 27.36
N ALA A 273 2.34 -15.34 27.34
CA ALA A 273 3.52 -16.15 27.60
C ALA A 273 3.50 -16.73 29.03
N GLN A 274 3.18 -15.91 30.03
CA GLN A 274 3.07 -16.36 31.43
C GLN A 274 1.94 -17.39 31.62
N GLN A 275 0.79 -17.21 30.95
CA GLN A 275 -0.31 -18.18 30.96
C GLN A 275 0.14 -19.54 30.40
N ARG A 276 0.91 -19.52 29.31
CA ARG A 276 1.46 -20.73 28.68
C ARG A 276 2.46 -21.44 29.59
N ASP A 277 3.37 -20.70 30.22
CA ASP A 277 4.37 -21.25 31.15
C ASP A 277 3.73 -21.88 32.40
N THR A 278 2.60 -21.32 32.85
CA THR A 278 1.80 -21.88 33.95
C THR A 278 0.85 -23.01 33.53
N GLY A 279 0.89 -23.43 32.26
CA GLY A 279 0.08 -24.54 31.73
C GLY A 279 -1.38 -24.18 31.43
N SER A 280 -1.75 -22.91 31.54
CA SER A 280 -3.07 -22.40 31.16
C SER A 280 -3.15 -22.18 29.64
N LYS A 281 -4.32 -22.39 29.03
CA LYS A 281 -4.52 -22.03 27.63
C LYS A 281 -4.55 -20.51 27.51
N PRO A 282 -3.63 -19.90 26.73
CA PRO A 282 -3.63 -18.46 26.52
C PRO A 282 -4.92 -18.01 25.85
N THR A 283 -5.56 -16.96 26.37
CA THR A 283 -6.86 -16.49 25.85
C THR A 283 -6.76 -15.84 24.46
N VAL A 284 -5.56 -15.38 24.10
CA VAL A 284 -5.37 -14.46 22.97
C VAL A 284 -4.62 -15.08 21.80
N ILE A 285 -3.69 -16.00 22.05
CA ILE A 285 -2.87 -16.65 21.00
C ILE A 285 -2.57 -18.10 21.37
N ASP A 286 -3.00 -19.04 20.55
CA ASP A 286 -2.64 -20.45 20.74
C ASP A 286 -1.21 -20.77 20.27
N SER A 287 -0.80 -20.23 19.10
CA SER A 287 0.52 -20.46 18.50
C SER A 287 0.89 -19.39 17.48
N MET A 288 2.20 -19.08 17.38
CA MET A 288 2.80 -18.26 16.32
C MET A 288 3.63 -19.09 15.33
N ARG A 289 3.51 -20.42 15.38
CA ARG A 289 4.21 -21.30 14.43
C ARG A 289 3.79 -20.95 13.01
N ASP A 290 4.77 -20.89 12.11
CA ASP A 290 4.58 -20.55 10.70
C ASP A 290 4.06 -19.12 10.46
N GLN A 291 4.20 -18.23 11.44
CA GLN A 291 3.85 -16.81 11.32
C GLN A 291 5.08 -15.90 11.31
N ILE A 292 4.87 -14.71 10.74
CA ILE A 292 5.78 -13.58 10.91
C ILE A 292 5.28 -12.78 12.12
N VAL A 293 6.17 -12.49 13.07
CA VAL A 293 5.89 -11.59 14.19
C VAL A 293 6.57 -10.26 13.90
N LEU A 294 5.79 -9.22 13.72
CA LEU A 294 6.26 -7.86 13.45
C LEU A 294 6.19 -7.04 14.74
N ALA A 295 7.36 -6.69 15.27
CA ALA A 295 7.53 -5.75 16.36
C ALA A 295 7.56 -4.32 15.83
N ARG A 296 6.73 -3.47 16.41
CA ARG A 296 6.62 -2.05 16.06
C ARG A 296 6.55 -1.19 17.30
N THR A 297 6.86 0.10 17.16
CA THR A 297 6.56 1.10 18.19
C THR A 297 5.41 1.97 17.69
N PRO A 298 4.44 2.34 18.53
CA PRO A 298 3.35 3.21 18.13
C PRO A 298 3.88 4.62 17.84
N THR A 299 4.35 4.87 16.62
CA THR A 299 4.71 6.19 16.14
C THR A 299 3.44 6.87 15.64
N ASN A 300 2.70 7.50 16.56
CA ASN A 300 1.51 8.33 16.32
C ASN A 300 0.26 7.54 15.79
N PRO A 301 -0.85 7.48 16.55
CA PRO A 301 -2.08 6.76 16.17
C PRO A 301 -2.86 7.47 15.06
N LEU A 302 -2.43 8.66 14.66
CA LEU A 302 -2.97 9.44 13.54
C LEU A 302 -2.18 9.24 12.24
N SER A 303 -1.07 8.48 12.26
CA SER A 303 -0.30 8.18 11.06
C SER A 303 -1.01 7.14 10.16
N PRO A 304 -0.74 7.14 8.83
CA PRO A 304 -1.40 6.24 7.89
C PRO A 304 -1.27 4.76 8.29
N PRO A 305 -2.25 3.92 7.92
CA PRO A 305 -2.33 2.52 8.35
C PRO A 305 -1.05 1.74 8.02
N ASP A 306 -0.51 1.06 9.02
CA ASP A 306 0.78 0.34 9.04
C ASP A 306 1.12 -0.30 7.69
N VAL A 307 1.91 0.44 6.91
CA VAL A 307 2.13 0.18 5.49
C VAL A 307 2.89 -1.12 5.31
N PHE A 308 3.95 -1.35 6.10
CA PHE A 308 4.73 -2.58 6.03
C PHE A 308 3.95 -3.80 6.49
N ALA A 309 3.17 -3.69 7.58
CA ALA A 309 2.33 -4.78 8.07
C ALA A 309 1.24 -5.15 7.06
N ALA A 310 0.56 -4.15 6.48
CA ALA A 310 -0.44 -4.36 5.44
C ALA A 310 0.18 -4.98 4.17
N THR A 311 1.41 -4.59 3.83
CA THR A 311 2.16 -5.16 2.70
C THR A 311 2.52 -6.61 2.95
N ILE A 312 3.08 -6.94 4.11
CA ILE A 312 3.38 -8.33 4.51
C ILE A 312 2.11 -9.17 4.49
N ALA A 313 1.01 -8.66 5.05
CA ALA A 313 -0.27 -9.36 5.06
C ALA A 313 -0.82 -9.61 3.64
N THR A 314 -0.70 -8.61 2.75
CA THR A 314 -1.10 -8.71 1.33
C THR A 314 -0.22 -9.74 0.60
N LEU A 315 1.09 -9.72 0.86
CA LEU A 315 2.02 -10.68 0.29
C LEU A 315 1.71 -12.09 0.79
N GLN A 316 1.56 -12.32 2.09
CA GLN A 316 1.25 -13.63 2.70
C GLN A 316 -0.06 -14.23 2.21
N SER A 317 -1.10 -13.41 2.04
CA SER A 317 -2.40 -13.85 1.53
C SER A 317 -2.41 -14.11 0.01
N ASN A 318 -1.33 -13.76 -0.72
CA ASN A 318 -1.18 -13.95 -2.17
C ASN A 318 -2.31 -13.29 -2.98
N ARG A 319 -2.79 -12.15 -2.50
CA ARG A 319 -4.07 -11.59 -2.88
C ARG A 319 -3.91 -10.12 -3.26
N TYR A 320 -3.57 -9.92 -4.52
CA TYR A 320 -3.10 -8.64 -5.03
C TYR A 320 -4.20 -7.88 -5.74
N VAL A 321 -4.25 -6.56 -5.51
CA VAL A 321 -5.13 -5.66 -6.25
C VAL A 321 -4.56 -5.50 -7.66
N ARG A 322 -5.27 -6.03 -8.66
CA ARG A 322 -4.86 -5.92 -10.08
C ARG A 322 -5.76 -4.93 -10.81
N ARG A 323 -5.15 -4.05 -11.59
CA ARG A 323 -5.88 -3.21 -12.56
C ARG A 323 -6.42 -4.09 -13.66
N ILE A 324 -7.66 -3.87 -14.07
CA ILE A 324 -8.19 -4.51 -15.28
C ILE A 324 -7.36 -4.10 -16.51
N HIS A 325 -7.24 -5.00 -17.49
CA HIS A 325 -6.42 -4.74 -18.67
C HIS A 325 -6.90 -3.47 -19.41
N TRP A 326 -5.96 -2.68 -19.95
CA TRP A 326 -6.23 -1.38 -20.62
C TRP A 326 -7.25 -1.47 -21.76
N SER A 327 -7.42 -2.66 -22.36
CA SER A 327 -8.43 -2.91 -23.38
C SER A 327 -9.86 -2.65 -22.89
N PHE A 328 -10.14 -2.86 -21.60
CA PHE A 328 -11.44 -2.55 -21.02
C PHE A 328 -11.77 -1.06 -21.13
N ASP A 329 -10.78 -0.20 -20.87
CA ASP A 329 -10.93 1.25 -20.93
C ASP A 329 -11.25 1.69 -22.36
N CYS A 330 -10.57 1.11 -23.34
CA CYS A 330 -10.83 1.38 -24.75
C CYS A 330 -12.24 0.94 -25.18
N ILE A 331 -12.68 -0.26 -24.78
CA ILE A 331 -14.01 -0.78 -25.14
C ILE A 331 -15.10 0.11 -24.52
N LEU A 332 -14.97 0.45 -23.25
CA LEU A 332 -15.95 1.26 -22.52
C LEU A 332 -16.00 2.69 -23.08
N PHE A 333 -14.84 3.27 -23.39
CA PHE A 333 -14.76 4.58 -24.04
C PHE A 333 -15.41 4.59 -25.42
N LEU A 334 -15.15 3.58 -26.25
CA LEU A 334 -15.79 3.44 -27.56
C LEU A 334 -17.31 3.26 -27.44
N ALA A 335 -17.78 2.51 -26.43
CA ALA A 335 -19.21 2.34 -26.17
C ALA A 335 -19.88 3.68 -25.79
N VAL A 336 -19.26 4.48 -24.91
CA VAL A 336 -19.75 5.82 -24.54
C VAL A 336 -19.77 6.76 -25.75
N ALA A 337 -18.71 6.76 -26.57
CA ALA A 337 -18.64 7.56 -27.78
C ALA A 337 -19.71 7.18 -28.81
N ALA A 338 -20.00 5.88 -28.96
CA ALA A 338 -21.06 5.37 -29.83
C ALA A 338 -22.47 5.71 -29.32
N ALA A 339 -22.67 5.80 -27.99
CA ALA A 339 -23.94 6.18 -27.36
C ALA A 339 -24.21 7.69 -27.35
N ALA A 340 -23.17 8.53 -27.44
CA ALA A 340 -23.28 9.99 -27.47
C ALA A 340 -24.34 10.59 -28.42
N PRO A 341 -24.52 10.12 -29.67
CA PRO A 341 -25.58 10.62 -30.55
C PRO A 341 -26.99 10.25 -30.06
N PHE A 342 -27.17 9.15 -29.34
CA PHE A 342 -28.45 8.74 -28.78
C PHE A 342 -28.87 9.65 -27.61
N PHE A 343 -27.91 10.09 -26.78
CA PHE A 343 -28.17 11.00 -25.67
C PHE A 343 -28.85 12.31 -26.09
N ARG A 344 -28.59 12.80 -27.31
CA ARG A 344 -29.28 14.00 -27.84
C ARG A 344 -30.80 13.85 -28.01
N ARG A 345 -31.33 12.62 -28.05
CA ARG A 345 -32.77 12.34 -28.23
C ARG A 345 -33.54 12.30 -26.90
N VAL A 346 -32.86 12.16 -25.76
CA VAL A 346 -33.45 11.94 -24.43
C VAL A 346 -33.64 13.28 -23.68
N PRO A 347 -34.75 13.55 -22.98
CA PRO A 347 -34.93 14.81 -22.23
C PRO A 347 -33.84 15.01 -21.17
N ARG A 348 -33.53 16.28 -20.83
CA ARG A 348 -32.39 16.63 -19.96
C ARG A 348 -32.47 15.97 -18.58
N VAL A 349 -33.67 15.89 -18.02
CA VAL A 349 -33.91 15.33 -16.68
C VAL A 349 -33.60 13.83 -16.68
N ASP A 350 -34.15 13.07 -17.63
CA ASP A 350 -33.91 11.62 -17.74
C ASP A 350 -32.44 11.29 -18.06
N LEU A 351 -31.76 12.17 -18.79
CA LEU A 351 -30.35 12.01 -19.11
C LEU A 351 -29.44 12.21 -17.89
N VAL A 352 -29.72 13.22 -17.06
CA VAL A 352 -29.00 13.42 -15.79
C VAL A 352 -29.34 12.30 -14.81
N LEU A 353 -30.61 11.91 -14.69
CA LEU A 353 -31.03 10.81 -13.81
C LEU A 353 -30.41 9.48 -14.25
N GLY A 354 -30.37 9.20 -15.54
CA GLY A 354 -29.72 8.02 -16.11
C GLY A 354 -28.21 8.01 -15.89
N ALA A 355 -27.55 9.16 -15.98
CA ALA A 355 -26.13 9.27 -15.66
C ALA A 355 -25.85 8.97 -14.18
N ILE A 356 -26.67 9.51 -13.27
CA ILE A 356 -26.57 9.21 -11.82
C ILE A 356 -26.84 7.73 -11.53
N ALA A 357 -27.86 7.14 -12.15
CA ALA A 357 -28.16 5.72 -11.99
C ALA A 357 -27.01 4.84 -12.50
N PHE A 358 -26.42 5.19 -13.64
CA PHE A 358 -25.27 4.48 -14.21
C PHE A 358 -24.03 4.62 -13.33
N THR A 359 -23.72 5.82 -12.81
CA THR A 359 -22.58 6.00 -11.91
C THR A 359 -22.74 5.20 -10.62
N ALA A 360 -23.95 5.19 -10.04
CA ALA A 360 -24.26 4.38 -8.86
C ALA A 360 -24.10 2.88 -9.14
N ALA A 361 -24.66 2.39 -10.26
CA ALA A 361 -24.52 0.99 -10.67
C ALA A 361 -23.05 0.62 -10.91
N TYR A 362 -22.27 1.49 -11.56
CA TYR A 362 -20.86 1.31 -11.81
C TYR A 362 -20.05 1.21 -10.50
N CYS A 363 -20.31 2.10 -9.54
CA CYS A 363 -19.67 2.06 -8.23
C CYS A 363 -20.00 0.77 -7.47
N LEU A 364 -21.24 0.28 -7.52
CA LEU A 364 -21.62 -0.98 -6.90
C LEU A 364 -20.94 -2.19 -7.56
N ILE A 365 -20.85 -2.21 -8.89
CA ILE A 365 -20.12 -3.25 -9.63
C ILE A 365 -18.63 -3.21 -9.28
N ALA A 366 -18.02 -2.02 -9.21
CA ALA A 366 -16.63 -1.85 -8.84
C ALA A 366 -16.36 -2.34 -7.41
N LEU A 367 -17.23 -2.02 -6.44
CA LEU A 367 -17.14 -2.54 -5.07
C LEU A 367 -17.26 -4.07 -5.02
N SER A 368 -18.19 -4.65 -5.78
CA SER A 368 -18.36 -6.10 -5.88
C SER A 368 -17.13 -6.79 -6.48
N LEU A 369 -16.53 -6.22 -7.53
CA LEU A 369 -15.33 -6.76 -8.17
C LEU A 369 -14.09 -6.66 -7.29
N VAL A 370 -13.90 -5.53 -6.59
CA VAL A 370 -12.78 -5.37 -5.65
C VAL A 370 -12.93 -6.33 -4.46
N SER A 371 -14.13 -6.47 -3.90
CA SER A 371 -14.37 -7.34 -2.75
C SER A 371 -14.23 -8.83 -3.05
N ASN A 372 -14.71 -9.29 -4.22
CA ASN A 372 -14.74 -10.71 -4.57
C ASN A 372 -13.54 -11.16 -5.41
N ALA A 373 -13.12 -10.33 -6.36
CA ALA A 373 -12.15 -10.70 -7.38
C ALA A 373 -10.81 -9.94 -7.28
N GLN A 374 -10.71 -8.95 -6.37
CA GLN A 374 -9.53 -8.10 -6.19
C GLN A 374 -9.08 -7.38 -7.46
N MET A 375 -10.00 -7.22 -8.39
CA MET A 375 -9.83 -6.44 -9.61
C MET A 375 -10.46 -5.08 -9.39
N TRP A 376 -9.71 -4.02 -9.64
CA TRP A 376 -10.28 -2.67 -9.58
C TRP A 376 -10.52 -2.12 -10.99
N LEU A 377 -11.63 -1.39 -11.11
CA LEU A 377 -12.08 -0.74 -12.32
C LEU A 377 -11.67 0.73 -12.30
N PRO A 378 -11.16 1.29 -13.41
CA PRO A 378 -10.82 2.70 -13.47
C PRO A 378 -12.10 3.53 -13.37
N GLY A 379 -12.13 4.46 -12.42
CA GLY A 379 -13.30 5.31 -12.21
C GLY A 379 -13.33 6.49 -13.18
N VAL A 380 -12.17 7.12 -13.40
CA VAL A 380 -12.14 8.49 -13.90
C VAL A 380 -12.39 8.57 -15.41
N LEU A 381 -11.79 7.68 -16.20
CA LEU A 381 -11.99 7.64 -17.65
C LEU A 381 -13.46 7.35 -18.04
N PRO A 382 -14.13 6.29 -17.53
CA PRO A 382 -15.49 5.99 -17.95
C PRO A 382 -16.54 6.92 -17.36
N LEU A 383 -16.40 7.32 -16.09
CA LEU A 383 -17.34 8.26 -15.48
C LEU A 383 -17.13 9.67 -16.05
N GLY A 384 -15.88 10.10 -16.22
CA GLY A 384 -15.54 11.39 -16.81
C GLY A 384 -16.01 11.52 -18.26
N SER A 385 -15.77 10.50 -19.10
CA SER A 385 -16.24 10.50 -20.50
C SER A 385 -17.77 10.49 -20.60
N LEU A 386 -18.48 9.77 -19.72
CA LEU A 386 -19.93 9.80 -19.64
C LEU A 386 -20.45 11.20 -19.29
N TRP A 387 -19.94 11.81 -18.22
CA TRP A 387 -20.37 13.15 -17.78
C TRP A 387 -20.03 14.23 -18.82
N LEU A 388 -18.88 14.10 -19.50
CA LEU A 388 -18.49 15.00 -20.57
C LEU A 388 -19.43 14.88 -21.78
N ALA A 389 -19.79 13.65 -22.17
CA ALA A 389 -20.78 13.42 -23.23
C ALA A 389 -22.17 13.98 -22.85
N VAL A 390 -22.59 13.81 -21.60
CA VAL A 390 -23.83 14.39 -21.03
C VAL A 390 -23.80 15.92 -21.13
N LEU A 391 -22.73 16.57 -20.69
CA LEU A 391 -22.57 18.03 -20.75
C LEU A 391 -22.53 18.56 -22.18
N LEU A 392 -21.75 17.95 -23.07
CA LEU A 392 -21.71 18.35 -24.48
C LEU A 392 -23.05 18.16 -25.19
N SER A 393 -23.80 17.11 -24.84
CA SER A 393 -25.14 16.87 -25.40
C SER A 393 -26.18 17.89 -24.90
N SER A 394 -26.03 18.40 -23.67
CA SER A 394 -26.94 19.38 -23.07
C SER A 394 -26.71 20.80 -23.60
N VAL A 395 -25.45 21.18 -23.88
CA VAL A 395 -25.02 22.47 -24.44
C VAL A 395 -25.24 22.55 -25.96
N THR A 396 -24.96 21.49 -26.72
CA THR A 396 -25.13 21.49 -28.19
C THR A 396 -26.57 21.25 -28.65
N ARG A 397 -27.51 21.10 -27.72
CA ARG A 397 -28.93 21.04 -28.03
C ARG A 397 -29.40 22.40 -28.53
N ARG A 398 -29.58 22.53 -29.85
CA ARG A 398 -30.30 23.67 -30.44
C ARG A 398 -31.68 23.73 -29.80
N SER A 399 -32.02 24.87 -29.20
CA SER A 399 -33.41 25.23 -28.92
C SER A 399 -34.22 24.97 -30.21
N PRO A 400 -35.41 24.37 -30.13
CA PRO A 400 -36.27 24.27 -31.29
C PRO A 400 -36.54 25.69 -31.78
N ALA A 401 -35.95 26.04 -32.92
CA ALA A 401 -36.31 27.24 -33.64
C ALA A 401 -37.73 27.02 -34.18
N GLY A 402 -38.67 27.87 -33.77
CA GLY A 402 -39.96 28.02 -34.45
C GLY A 402 -41.19 27.86 -33.56
N ALA A 403 -41.55 28.92 -32.84
CA ALA A 403 -42.94 29.36 -32.79
C ALA A 403 -42.97 30.76 -33.43
N VAL A 404 -42.75 30.83 -34.74
CA VAL A 404 -43.07 32.03 -35.52
C VAL A 404 -44.59 32.09 -35.56
N ALA A 405 -45.16 33.05 -34.84
CA ALA A 405 -46.57 33.36 -34.86
C ALA A 405 -47.01 33.61 -36.31
N VAL A 406 -47.99 32.83 -36.76
CA VAL A 406 -48.74 33.10 -37.99
C VAL A 406 -49.56 34.37 -37.74
N PRO A 407 -49.41 35.45 -38.53
CA PRO A 407 -50.26 36.62 -38.37
C PRO A 407 -51.69 36.31 -38.86
N PRO A 408 -52.73 36.89 -38.24
CA PRO A 408 -54.12 36.60 -38.58
C PRO A 408 -54.49 37.12 -39.97
N PRO A 409 -55.50 36.52 -40.64
CA PRO A 409 -55.93 36.94 -41.96
C PRO A 409 -56.58 38.32 -41.90
N VAL A 410 -56.20 39.17 -42.86
CA VAL A 410 -56.83 40.46 -43.11
C VAL A 410 -58.21 40.21 -43.74
N VAL A 411 -59.26 40.74 -43.10
CA VAL A 411 -60.59 40.91 -43.70
C VAL A 411 -60.73 42.34 -44.18
#